data_AF-A0A257PPL9-F1
#
_entry.id   AF-A0A257PPL9-F1
#
_cell.length_a   1.000
_cell.length_b   1.000
_cell.length_c   1.000
_cell.angle_alpha   90.00
_cell.angle_beta   90.00
_cell.angle_gamma   90.00
#
_symmetry.space_group_name_H-M   'P 1'
#
loop_
_entity.id
_entity.type
_entity.pdbx_description
1 polymer ?
#
loop_
_entity_poly.entity_id
_entity_poly.type
_entity_poly.pdbx_seq_one_letter_code
_entity_poly.pdbx_strand_id
1 'polypeptide(L)'
;MTGRDQPDAPDPAIQALSLAMAQASDGQIVRAVSLIDSLADRGQADAVIAPLRPQLRKLNPPRRLRFHRLLLHPLDALIVPPTLWRDDEPTLPRTGLLRMAHHVQQAMGAEAAAIEDQLVGRTTDDTTLIEQLGLLLWPAAAAILAGDPIAGLAEEVGRRNQHQLAQTVSVLLKEAPAIGSLIAETANGLLPPRLETVDAMVGRIAAGQEAALPMMLTLLLARVPQAVTVLDDLKPGRHLTLVRSARSQAAAVLLRRLDRDIGIEEQISSGSLAEAAATTRRISTFLNQFSDARDGKAWREPVQGLRRRLAAACQARFADDLEHGLLAPVLAPLAQIGEPSDTAAMMSLEATARGLRLLEDAARSVGGSGYETRLRQAAVTIGAANIGAANIGSSTLGNTLPLGDRARLVEILAGPEAALALLDPP
;
A
#
# COMPACT_ATOMS: atom_id res chain seq x y z
N MET A 1 20.69 -11.90 41.91
CA MET A 1 21.75 -12.16 40.90
C MET A 1 21.05 -12.44 39.59
N THR A 2 20.85 -11.40 38.79
CA THR A 2 20.15 -11.42 37.50
C THR A 2 21.20 -11.57 36.40
N GLY A 3 21.30 -12.76 35.82
CA GLY A 3 22.00 -12.96 34.55
C GLY A 3 21.21 -12.23 33.47
N ARG A 4 21.75 -11.10 32.99
CA ARG A 4 21.29 -10.51 31.73
C ARG A 4 21.79 -11.43 30.63
N ASP A 5 20.85 -12.08 29.93
CA ASP A 5 21.12 -12.66 28.62
C ASP A 5 21.70 -11.57 27.74
N GLN A 6 22.99 -11.68 27.49
CA GLN A 6 23.71 -10.87 26.54
C GLN A 6 23.23 -11.34 25.16
N PRO A 7 22.68 -10.48 24.29
CA PRO A 7 22.20 -10.92 22.98
C PRO A 7 23.37 -11.54 22.23
N ASP A 8 23.21 -12.81 21.85
CA ASP A 8 24.21 -13.55 21.08
C ASP A 8 24.68 -12.72 19.88
N ALA A 9 26.00 -12.68 19.67
CA ALA A 9 26.57 -11.99 18.54
C ALA A 9 25.95 -12.53 17.23
N PRO A 10 25.58 -11.67 16.26
CA PRO A 10 24.92 -12.13 15.04
C PRO A 10 25.85 -13.10 14.31
N ASP A 11 25.30 -14.23 13.85
CA ASP A 11 26.03 -15.24 13.09
C ASP A 11 26.82 -14.57 11.93
N PRO A 12 28.14 -14.76 11.84
CA PRO A 12 28.96 -14.17 10.78
C PRO A 12 28.47 -14.55 9.36
N ALA A 13 27.81 -15.70 9.19
CA ALA A 13 27.20 -16.09 7.92
C ALA A 13 26.00 -15.19 7.56
N ILE A 14 25.19 -14.80 8.54
CA ILE A 14 24.06 -13.87 8.36
C ILE A 14 24.57 -12.47 7.99
N GLN A 15 25.68 -12.03 8.59
CA GLN A 15 26.30 -10.74 8.26
C GLN A 15 26.87 -10.73 6.83
N ALA A 16 27.59 -11.78 6.43
CA ALA A 16 28.12 -11.90 5.07
C ALA A 16 27.01 -11.94 4.01
N LEU A 17 25.92 -12.66 4.28
CA LEU A 17 24.75 -12.70 3.40
C LEU A 17 24.07 -11.33 3.31
N SER A 18 23.90 -10.63 4.43
CA SER A 18 23.34 -9.27 4.42
C SER A 18 24.18 -8.29 3.60
N LEU A 19 25.51 -8.41 3.64
CA LEU A 19 26.42 -7.53 2.90
C LEU A 19 26.41 -7.84 1.40
N ALA A 20 26.34 -9.11 1.02
CA ALA A 20 26.15 -9.53 -0.36
C ALA A 20 24.80 -9.07 -0.93
N MET A 21 23.73 -9.11 -0.12
CA MET A 21 22.41 -8.63 -0.53
C MET A 21 22.33 -7.11 -0.67
N ALA A 22 23.10 -6.34 0.10
CA ALA A 22 23.14 -4.88 -0.05
C ALA A 22 23.72 -4.42 -1.40
N GLN A 23 24.52 -5.27 -2.05
CA GLN A 23 25.09 -5.04 -3.39
C GLN A 23 24.29 -5.71 -4.51
N ALA A 24 23.25 -6.47 -4.16
CA ALA A 24 22.47 -7.22 -5.13
C ALA A 24 21.55 -6.30 -5.92
N SER A 25 21.32 -6.63 -7.19
CA SER A 25 20.30 -5.98 -8.02
C SER A 25 18.90 -6.19 -7.45
N ASP A 26 17.97 -5.27 -7.75
CA ASP A 26 16.58 -5.36 -7.30
C ASP A 26 15.94 -6.72 -7.62
N GLY A 27 16.19 -7.25 -8.82
CA GLY A 27 15.71 -8.58 -9.21
C GLY A 27 16.27 -9.73 -8.35
N GLN A 28 17.51 -9.63 -7.88
CA GLN A 28 18.10 -10.60 -6.94
C GLN A 28 17.48 -10.46 -5.54
N ILE A 29 17.25 -9.24 -5.08
CA ILE A 29 16.59 -8.95 -3.79
C ILE A 29 15.17 -9.55 -3.78
N VAL A 30 14.40 -9.32 -4.85
CA VAL A 30 13.03 -9.86 -5.02
C VAL A 30 13.05 -11.40 -4.97
N ARG A 31 13.97 -12.05 -5.71
CA ARG A 31 14.09 -13.51 -5.70
C ARG A 31 14.45 -14.07 -4.34
N ALA A 32 15.42 -13.45 -3.65
CA ALA A 32 15.83 -13.86 -2.32
C ALA A 32 14.70 -13.73 -1.29
N VAL A 33 13.93 -12.64 -1.33
CA VAL A 33 12.75 -12.49 -0.47
C VAL A 33 11.68 -13.50 -0.81
N SER A 34 11.44 -13.80 -2.10
CA SER A 34 10.51 -14.87 -2.46
C SER A 34 10.92 -16.24 -1.92
N LEU A 35 12.21 -16.54 -1.80
CA LEU A 35 12.71 -17.79 -1.22
C LEU A 35 12.52 -17.80 0.30
N ILE A 36 12.81 -16.70 0.97
CA ILE A 36 12.56 -16.55 2.42
C ILE A 36 11.06 -16.65 2.71
N ASP A 37 10.21 -16.08 1.84
CA ASP A 37 8.76 -16.21 1.88
C ASP A 37 8.26 -17.62 1.56
N SER A 38 9.12 -18.58 1.20
CA SER A 38 8.76 -20.00 1.09
C SER A 38 9.11 -20.83 2.33
N LEU A 39 9.89 -20.28 3.27
CA LEU A 39 10.29 -20.99 4.47
C LEU A 39 9.08 -21.18 5.42
N ALA A 40 9.03 -22.35 6.06
CA ALA A 40 8.03 -22.69 7.07
C ALA A 40 8.25 -21.91 8.37
N ASP A 41 9.51 -21.77 8.79
CA ASP A 41 9.93 -20.91 9.91
C ASP A 41 10.67 -19.67 9.37
N ARG A 42 10.15 -18.49 9.70
CA ARG A 42 10.69 -17.19 9.27
C ARG A 42 11.56 -16.51 10.33
N GLY A 43 11.65 -17.08 11.55
CA GLY A 43 12.28 -16.40 12.69
C GLY A 43 13.71 -15.93 12.43
N GLN A 44 14.59 -16.82 11.97
CA GLN A 44 15.98 -16.47 11.64
C GLN A 44 16.09 -15.70 10.31
N ALA A 45 15.18 -15.96 9.37
CA ALA A 45 15.19 -15.33 8.06
C ALA A 45 14.77 -13.84 8.12
N ASP A 46 13.93 -13.46 9.08
CA ASP A 46 13.55 -12.07 9.32
C ASP A 46 14.75 -11.20 9.77
N ALA A 47 15.75 -11.80 10.42
CA ALA A 47 17.00 -11.12 10.78
C ALA A 47 17.85 -10.79 9.54
N VAL A 48 17.87 -11.70 8.55
CA VAL A 48 18.52 -11.48 7.24
C VAL A 48 17.80 -10.38 6.45
N ILE A 49 16.46 -10.32 6.54
CA ILE A 49 15.65 -9.31 5.84
C ILE A 49 15.77 -7.93 6.50
N ALA A 50 16.01 -7.85 7.81
CA ALA A 50 15.93 -6.60 8.56
C ALA A 50 16.74 -5.44 7.94
N PRO A 51 18.00 -5.63 7.52
CA PRO A 51 18.80 -4.57 6.88
C PRO A 51 18.27 -4.15 5.51
N LEU A 52 17.58 -5.05 4.80
CA LEU A 52 17.04 -4.83 3.45
C LEU A 52 15.66 -4.17 3.46
N ARG A 53 15.04 -4.00 4.64
CA ARG A 53 13.70 -3.41 4.76
C ARG A 53 13.56 -2.07 4.02
N PRO A 54 14.53 -1.12 4.05
CA PRO A 54 14.42 0.11 3.27
C PRO A 54 14.28 -0.14 1.75
N GLN A 55 15.10 -1.03 1.19
CA GLN A 55 15.04 -1.37 -0.23
C GLN A 55 13.75 -2.15 -0.56
N LEU A 56 13.38 -3.13 0.26
CA LEU A 56 12.15 -3.91 0.07
C LEU A 56 10.88 -3.07 0.19
N ARG A 57 10.91 -2.01 0.99
CA ARG A 57 9.82 -1.02 1.01
C ARG A 57 9.75 -0.30 -0.32
N LYS A 58 10.87 0.21 -0.85
CA LYS A 58 10.93 0.87 -2.16
C LYS A 58 10.39 -0.04 -3.27
N LEU A 59 10.88 -1.28 -3.31
CA LEU A 59 10.51 -2.27 -4.32
C LEU A 59 9.07 -2.78 -4.17
N ASN A 60 8.54 -2.77 -2.94
CA ASN A 60 7.25 -3.35 -2.58
C ASN A 60 6.96 -4.67 -3.33
N PRO A 61 7.86 -5.66 -3.26
CA PRO A 61 7.72 -6.85 -4.08
C PRO A 61 6.39 -7.55 -3.77
N PRO A 62 5.66 -8.03 -4.80
CA PRO A 62 4.43 -8.77 -4.61
C PRO A 62 4.68 -9.93 -3.68
N ARG A 63 3.95 -9.96 -2.55
CA ARG A 63 4.22 -10.97 -1.53
C ARG A 63 3.42 -12.21 -1.85
N ARG A 64 3.99 -13.39 -1.57
CA ARG A 64 3.28 -14.66 -1.80
C ARG A 64 1.96 -14.71 -1.05
N LEU A 65 0.88 -15.09 -1.71
CA LEU A 65 -0.41 -15.23 -1.06
C LEU A 65 -0.40 -16.54 -0.26
N ARG A 66 -0.73 -16.47 1.03
CA ARG A 66 -0.84 -17.61 1.96
C ARG A 66 -2.21 -17.55 2.63
N PHE A 67 -2.72 -18.66 3.16
CA PHE A 67 -4.04 -18.72 3.80
C PHE A 67 -4.26 -17.59 4.82
N HIS A 68 -3.35 -17.43 5.78
CA HIS A 68 -3.46 -16.37 6.80
C HIS A 68 -3.41 -14.96 6.20
N ARG A 69 -2.69 -14.74 5.09
CA ARG A 69 -2.60 -13.44 4.44
C ARG A 69 -3.89 -13.12 3.70
N LEU A 70 -4.48 -14.10 3.02
CA LEU A 70 -5.81 -13.97 2.41
C LEU A 70 -6.90 -13.73 3.47
N LEU A 71 -6.87 -14.48 4.57
CA LEU A 71 -7.81 -14.33 5.69
C LEU A 71 -7.78 -12.93 6.29
N LEU A 72 -6.58 -12.39 6.54
CA LEU A 72 -6.39 -11.12 7.24
C LEU A 72 -6.34 -9.90 6.31
N HIS A 73 -6.33 -10.10 4.99
CA HIS A 73 -6.26 -9.04 3.99
C HIS A 73 -7.27 -7.89 4.21
N PRO A 74 -8.58 -8.15 4.43
CA PRO A 74 -9.53 -7.06 4.65
C PRO A 74 -9.24 -6.26 5.93
N LEU A 75 -8.49 -6.84 6.88
CA LEU A 75 -8.18 -6.26 8.17
C LEU A 75 -6.82 -5.56 8.22
N ASP A 76 -6.02 -5.58 7.14
CA ASP A 76 -4.63 -5.10 7.11
C ASP A 76 -4.44 -3.67 7.66
N ALA A 77 -5.45 -2.80 7.49
CA ALA A 77 -5.40 -1.43 7.99
C ALA A 77 -5.56 -1.31 9.52
N LEU A 78 -5.99 -2.36 10.21
CA LEU A 78 -6.07 -2.42 11.68
C LEU A 78 -4.86 -3.08 12.32
N ILE A 79 -4.07 -3.83 11.55
CA ILE A 79 -3.01 -4.67 12.11
C ILE A 79 -1.82 -3.81 12.56
N VAL A 80 -1.46 -3.92 13.83
CA VAL A 80 -0.32 -3.24 14.44
C VAL A 80 0.68 -4.24 15.05
N PRO A 81 1.97 -3.87 15.17
CA PRO A 81 2.91 -4.61 15.99
C PRO A 81 2.39 -4.74 17.44
N PRO A 82 2.66 -5.87 18.14
CA PRO A 82 2.21 -6.06 19.52
C PRO A 82 2.64 -4.93 20.47
N THR A 83 3.84 -4.36 20.27
CA THR A 83 4.38 -3.26 21.07
C THR A 83 3.63 -1.94 20.93
N LEU A 84 2.83 -1.79 19.87
CA LEU A 84 2.04 -0.59 19.58
C LEU A 84 0.53 -0.81 19.81
N TRP A 85 0.13 -2.03 20.19
CA TRP A 85 -1.26 -2.37 20.44
C TRP A 85 -1.70 -1.87 21.82
N ARG A 86 -2.95 -1.42 21.89
CA ARG A 86 -3.62 -0.99 23.12
C ARG A 86 -5.07 -1.43 23.07
N ASP A 87 -5.58 -1.87 24.22
CA ASP A 87 -6.94 -2.40 24.37
C ASP A 87 -8.03 -1.36 24.05
N ASP A 88 -7.72 -0.07 24.23
CA ASP A 88 -8.64 1.06 24.03
C ASP A 88 -8.56 1.67 22.61
N GLU A 89 -7.64 1.20 21.77
CA GLU A 89 -7.51 1.66 20.38
C GLU A 89 -8.18 0.68 19.40
N PRO A 90 -8.86 1.17 18.34
CA PRO A 90 -9.44 0.31 17.30
C PRO A 90 -8.38 -0.31 16.38
N THR A 91 -7.52 -1.15 16.94
CA THR A 91 -6.43 -1.85 16.24
C THR A 91 -6.33 -3.31 16.68
N LEU A 92 -5.66 -4.14 15.88
CA LEU A 92 -5.52 -5.57 16.10
C LEU A 92 -4.03 -5.95 16.26
N PRO A 93 -3.64 -6.66 17.32
CA PRO A 93 -2.26 -7.08 17.51
C PRO A 93 -1.93 -8.22 16.55
N ARG A 94 -0.82 -8.10 15.81
CA ARG A 94 -0.42 -9.13 14.82
C ARG A 94 -0.30 -10.53 15.41
N THR A 95 0.17 -10.68 16.64
CA THR A 95 0.37 -12.00 17.28
C THR A 95 -0.96 -12.71 17.54
N GLY A 96 -1.97 -12.00 18.05
CA GLY A 96 -3.31 -12.55 18.25
C GLY A 96 -3.97 -13.01 16.96
N LEU A 97 -3.77 -12.28 15.85
CA LEU A 97 -4.35 -12.64 14.56
C LEU A 97 -3.77 -13.93 13.97
N LEU A 98 -2.50 -14.25 14.23
CA LEU A 98 -1.91 -15.51 13.78
C LEU A 98 -2.53 -16.72 14.49
N ARG A 99 -2.84 -16.58 15.80
CA ARG A 99 -3.57 -17.62 16.56
C ARG A 99 -4.97 -17.83 15.98
N MET A 100 -5.68 -16.74 15.69
CA MET A 100 -7.00 -16.80 15.05
C MET A 100 -6.94 -17.46 13.68
N ALA A 101 -5.96 -17.09 12.85
CA ALA A 101 -5.80 -17.67 11.53
C ALA A 101 -5.53 -19.18 11.57
N HIS A 102 -4.70 -19.64 12.50
CA HIS A 102 -4.44 -21.06 12.69
C HIS A 102 -5.70 -21.80 13.16
N HIS A 103 -6.44 -21.23 14.10
CA HIS A 103 -7.71 -21.80 14.57
C HIS A 103 -8.73 -21.94 13.44
N VAL A 104 -8.90 -20.91 12.61
CA VAL A 104 -9.76 -20.95 11.41
C VAL A 104 -9.31 -22.04 10.44
N GLN A 105 -8.01 -22.08 10.13
CA GLN A 105 -7.44 -23.08 9.23
C GLN A 105 -7.72 -24.51 9.70
N GLN A 106 -7.52 -24.79 10.99
CA GLN A 106 -7.78 -26.10 11.58
C GLN A 106 -9.27 -26.46 11.55
N ALA A 107 -10.14 -25.52 11.91
CA ALA A 107 -11.59 -25.74 11.95
C ALA A 107 -12.20 -25.98 10.56
N MET A 108 -11.68 -25.32 9.52
CA MET A 108 -12.12 -25.52 8.13
C MET A 108 -11.63 -26.85 7.52
N GLY A 109 -10.50 -27.39 8.00
CA GLY A 109 -9.97 -28.67 7.52
C GLY A 109 -9.70 -28.71 6.02
N ALA A 110 -10.41 -29.60 5.30
CA ALA A 110 -10.21 -29.83 3.87
C ALA A 110 -10.50 -28.60 3.00
N GLU A 111 -11.45 -27.74 3.39
CA GLU A 111 -11.74 -26.50 2.66
C GLU A 111 -10.57 -25.52 2.70
N ALA A 112 -9.90 -25.41 3.85
CA ALA A 112 -8.71 -24.57 3.97
C ALA A 112 -7.54 -25.12 3.14
N ALA A 113 -7.37 -26.44 3.08
CA ALA A 113 -6.37 -27.07 2.21
C ALA A 113 -6.64 -26.78 0.72
N ALA A 114 -7.90 -26.89 0.28
CA ALA A 114 -8.29 -26.57 -1.09
C ALA A 114 -8.09 -25.08 -1.45
N ILE A 115 -8.23 -24.17 -0.47
CA ILE A 115 -7.86 -22.77 -0.64
C ILE A 115 -6.34 -22.64 -0.78
N GLU A 116 -5.55 -23.26 0.10
CA GLU A 116 -4.08 -23.21 0.03
C GLU A 116 -3.52 -23.72 -1.30
N ASP A 117 -4.07 -24.80 -1.84
CA ASP A 117 -3.68 -25.34 -3.14
C ASP A 117 -3.89 -24.32 -4.29
N GLN A 118 -4.98 -23.55 -4.24
CA GLN A 118 -5.26 -22.49 -5.21
C GLN A 118 -4.33 -21.27 -5.05
N LEU A 119 -3.75 -21.07 -3.88
CA LEU A 119 -2.82 -19.98 -3.58
C LEU A 119 -1.38 -20.26 -4.04
N VAL A 120 -1.06 -21.49 -4.44
CA VAL A 120 0.30 -21.87 -4.87
C VAL A 120 0.76 -21.02 -6.06
N GLY A 121 1.89 -20.33 -5.89
CA GLY A 121 2.48 -19.47 -6.92
C GLY A 121 1.79 -18.12 -7.09
N ARG A 122 0.77 -17.81 -6.28
CA ARG A 122 0.00 -16.56 -6.34
C ARG A 122 0.60 -15.48 -5.44
N THR A 123 0.32 -14.23 -5.74
CA THR A 123 0.81 -13.07 -4.99
C THR A 123 -0.33 -12.16 -4.53
N THR A 124 0.01 -11.15 -3.74
CA THR A 124 -0.92 -10.09 -3.32
C THR A 124 -1.46 -9.25 -4.48
N ASP A 125 -0.89 -9.38 -5.68
CA ASP A 125 -1.33 -8.63 -6.87
C ASP A 125 -2.47 -9.34 -7.60
N ASP A 126 -2.72 -10.62 -7.29
CA ASP A 126 -3.82 -11.41 -7.84
C ASP A 126 -5.17 -10.98 -7.22
N THR A 127 -5.56 -9.72 -7.41
CA THR A 127 -6.73 -9.10 -6.77
C THR A 127 -8.05 -9.83 -7.08
N THR A 128 -8.23 -10.31 -8.31
CA THR A 128 -9.39 -11.12 -8.71
C THR A 128 -9.47 -12.44 -7.93
N LEU A 129 -8.32 -13.10 -7.71
CA LEU A 129 -8.29 -14.35 -6.94
C LEU A 129 -8.56 -14.09 -5.46
N ILE A 130 -8.00 -13.01 -4.91
CA ILE A 130 -8.24 -12.58 -3.54
C ILE A 130 -9.73 -12.34 -3.30
N GLU A 131 -10.40 -11.65 -4.23
CA GLU A 131 -11.84 -11.41 -4.17
C GLU A 131 -12.62 -12.74 -4.24
N GLN A 132 -12.33 -13.58 -5.23
CA GLN A 132 -13.02 -14.86 -5.42
C GLN A 132 -12.90 -15.79 -4.19
N LEU A 133 -11.68 -16.01 -3.70
CA LEU A 133 -11.46 -16.87 -2.54
C LEU A 133 -11.90 -16.20 -1.23
N GLY A 134 -11.80 -14.87 -1.14
CA GLY A 134 -12.27 -14.10 0.01
C GLY A 134 -13.77 -14.21 0.24
N LEU A 135 -14.58 -14.24 -0.83
CA LEU A 135 -16.03 -14.46 -0.75
C LEU A 135 -16.41 -15.79 -0.10
N LEU A 136 -15.57 -16.82 -0.26
CA LEU A 136 -15.75 -18.11 0.39
C LEU A 136 -15.18 -18.11 1.82
N LEU A 137 -13.95 -17.61 1.97
CA LEU A 137 -13.18 -17.70 3.20
C LEU A 137 -13.72 -16.82 4.32
N TRP A 138 -14.00 -15.54 4.07
CA TRP A 138 -14.25 -14.58 5.15
C TRP A 138 -15.56 -14.86 5.90
N PRO A 139 -16.69 -15.22 5.25
CA PRO A 139 -17.91 -15.60 5.97
C PRO A 139 -17.74 -16.88 6.79
N ALA A 140 -17.02 -17.88 6.28
CA ALA A 140 -16.74 -19.13 7.00
C ALA A 140 -15.87 -18.87 8.24
N ALA A 141 -14.80 -18.09 8.07
CA ALA A 141 -13.93 -17.69 9.16
C ALA A 141 -14.68 -16.86 10.23
N ALA A 142 -15.58 -15.97 9.81
CA ALA A 142 -16.43 -15.22 10.72
C ALA A 142 -17.28 -16.16 11.59
N ALA A 143 -17.91 -17.18 10.99
CA ALA A 143 -18.71 -18.16 11.72
C ALA A 143 -17.88 -18.96 12.74
N ILE A 144 -16.67 -19.38 12.36
CA ILE A 144 -15.75 -20.11 13.25
C ILE A 144 -15.33 -19.24 14.44
N LEU A 145 -14.90 -18.00 14.18
CA LEU A 145 -14.41 -17.09 15.22
C LEU A 145 -15.52 -16.58 16.16
N ALA A 146 -16.79 -16.70 15.76
CA ALA A 146 -17.93 -16.39 16.63
C ALA A 146 -18.20 -17.49 17.67
N GLY A 147 -17.62 -18.69 17.48
CA GLY A 147 -17.86 -19.87 18.31
C GLY A 147 -16.88 -19.99 19.48
N ASP A 148 -16.09 -21.06 19.43
CA ASP A 148 -15.33 -21.54 20.58
C ASP A 148 -14.15 -20.63 20.97
N PRO A 149 -13.73 -20.67 22.25
CA PRO A 149 -12.51 -20.01 22.69
C PRO A 149 -11.27 -20.49 21.94
N ILE A 150 -10.41 -19.55 21.57
CA ILE A 150 -9.19 -19.83 20.79
C ILE A 150 -8.03 -20.14 21.75
N ALA A 151 -7.51 -21.36 21.67
CA ALA A 151 -6.39 -21.80 22.49
C ALA A 151 -5.15 -20.92 22.25
N GLY A 152 -4.46 -20.51 23.31
CA GLY A 152 -3.24 -19.71 23.23
C GLY A 152 -3.47 -18.21 22.96
N LEU A 153 -4.71 -17.75 22.75
CA LEU A 153 -4.98 -16.34 22.46
C LEU A 153 -4.88 -15.46 23.72
N ALA A 154 -5.31 -15.98 24.87
CA ALA A 154 -5.27 -15.26 26.15
C ALA A 154 -3.85 -14.83 26.55
N GLU A 155 -2.85 -15.61 26.19
CA GLU A 155 -1.43 -15.36 26.43
C GLU A 155 -0.92 -14.16 25.61
N GLU A 156 -1.48 -13.93 24.43
CA GLU A 156 -1.06 -12.89 23.51
C GLU A 156 -1.77 -11.55 23.76
N VAL A 157 -3.08 -11.59 24.05
CA VAL A 157 -3.93 -10.38 24.11
C VAL A 157 -4.57 -10.16 25.49
N GLY A 158 -4.31 -11.05 26.44
CA GLY A 158 -4.92 -11.04 27.76
C GLY A 158 -6.29 -11.73 27.82
N ARG A 159 -6.56 -12.44 28.92
CA ARG A 159 -7.81 -13.20 29.14
C ARG A 159 -9.07 -12.35 29.03
N ARG A 160 -9.01 -11.07 29.42
CA ARG A 160 -10.17 -10.15 29.36
C ARG A 160 -10.56 -9.81 27.92
N ASN A 161 -9.58 -9.74 27.01
CA ASN A 161 -9.79 -9.25 25.65
C ASN A 161 -9.99 -10.35 24.63
N GLN A 162 -9.58 -11.61 24.92
CA GLN A 162 -9.59 -12.70 23.94
C GLN A 162 -10.96 -12.87 23.23
N HIS A 163 -12.05 -12.85 24.01
CA HIS A 163 -13.39 -13.11 23.48
C HIS A 163 -13.90 -11.92 22.68
N GLN A 164 -13.75 -10.71 23.23
CA GLN A 164 -14.12 -9.48 22.57
C GLN A 164 -13.36 -9.29 21.24
N LEU A 165 -12.06 -9.61 21.22
CA LEU A 165 -11.24 -9.50 20.02
C LEU A 165 -11.67 -10.52 18.95
N ALA A 166 -11.87 -11.78 19.33
CA ALA A 166 -12.34 -12.82 18.40
C ALA A 166 -13.71 -12.48 17.80
N GLN A 167 -14.66 -12.04 18.64
CA GLN A 167 -15.97 -11.57 18.18
C GLN A 167 -15.86 -10.34 17.27
N THR A 168 -15.02 -9.37 17.63
CA THR A 168 -14.81 -8.18 16.79
C THR A 168 -14.28 -8.58 15.41
N VAL A 169 -13.25 -9.43 15.36
CA VAL A 169 -12.70 -9.94 14.10
C VAL A 169 -13.75 -10.73 13.31
N SER A 170 -14.56 -11.55 13.97
CA SER A 170 -15.68 -12.26 13.34
C SER A 170 -16.65 -11.29 12.65
N VAL A 171 -17.11 -10.26 13.36
CA VAL A 171 -18.03 -9.25 12.79
C VAL A 171 -17.41 -8.51 11.61
N LEU A 172 -16.13 -8.13 11.69
CA LEU A 172 -15.44 -7.45 10.60
C LEU A 172 -15.25 -8.35 9.37
N LEU A 173 -14.90 -9.63 9.56
CA LEU A 173 -14.76 -10.59 8.45
C LEU A 173 -16.10 -10.88 7.77
N LYS A 174 -17.20 -10.91 8.53
CA LYS A 174 -18.55 -11.06 7.97
C LYS A 174 -18.90 -9.92 7.01
N GLU A 175 -18.40 -8.71 7.27
CA GLU A 175 -18.64 -7.51 6.45
C GLU A 175 -17.57 -7.29 5.37
N ALA A 176 -16.49 -8.08 5.35
CA ALA A 176 -15.38 -7.92 4.41
C ALA A 176 -15.82 -7.94 2.92
N PRO A 177 -16.73 -8.83 2.46
CA PRO A 177 -17.26 -8.78 1.10
C PRO A 177 -17.92 -7.44 0.73
N ALA A 178 -18.71 -6.88 1.66
CA ALA A 178 -19.40 -5.61 1.46
C ALA A 178 -18.41 -4.44 1.41
N ILE A 179 -17.35 -4.46 2.22
CA ILE A 179 -16.26 -3.48 2.14
C ILE A 179 -15.54 -3.60 0.78
N GLY A 180 -15.25 -4.81 0.32
CA GLY A 180 -14.62 -5.05 -0.99
C GLY A 180 -15.46 -4.47 -2.14
N SER A 181 -16.77 -4.75 -2.13
CA SER A 181 -17.71 -4.18 -3.10
C SER A 181 -17.72 -2.65 -3.07
N LEU A 182 -17.69 -2.05 -1.87
CA LEU A 182 -17.66 -0.60 -1.70
C LEU A 182 -16.37 0.03 -2.27
N ILE A 183 -15.22 -0.63 -2.07
CA ILE A 183 -13.93 -0.18 -2.64
C ILE A 183 -13.99 -0.19 -4.18
N ALA A 184 -14.55 -1.26 -4.76
CA ALA A 184 -14.72 -1.36 -6.21
C ALA A 184 -15.68 -0.29 -6.76
N GLU A 185 -16.84 -0.10 -6.11
CA GLU A 185 -17.84 0.90 -6.51
C GLU A 185 -17.32 2.34 -6.45
N THR A 186 -16.47 2.65 -5.48
CA THR A 186 -15.88 3.98 -5.33
C THR A 186 -14.75 4.26 -6.33
N ALA A 187 -14.44 3.31 -7.23
CA ALA A 187 -13.36 3.40 -8.20
C ALA A 187 -12.03 3.82 -7.54
N ASN A 188 -11.72 3.20 -6.39
CA ASN A 188 -10.57 3.52 -5.55
C ASN A 188 -10.54 4.99 -5.07
N GLY A 189 -11.71 5.53 -4.74
CA GLY A 189 -11.89 6.86 -4.18
C GLY A 189 -12.15 7.99 -5.19
N LEU A 190 -12.49 7.66 -6.43
CA LEU A 190 -12.94 8.65 -7.41
C LEU A 190 -14.42 9.01 -7.24
N LEU A 191 -15.22 8.09 -6.67
CA LEU A 191 -16.64 8.27 -6.45
C LEU A 191 -16.98 8.13 -4.96
N PRO A 192 -17.96 8.87 -4.43
CA PRO A 192 -18.44 8.67 -3.07
C PRO A 192 -19.18 7.32 -2.93
N PRO A 193 -19.10 6.65 -1.76
CA PRO A 193 -19.88 5.45 -1.52
C PRO A 193 -21.38 5.76 -1.44
N ARG A 194 -22.23 4.76 -1.72
CA ARG A 194 -23.69 4.92 -1.59
C ARG A 194 -24.10 4.99 -0.11
N LEU A 195 -24.96 5.95 0.23
CA LEU A 195 -25.44 6.18 1.59
C LEU A 195 -26.14 4.96 2.17
N GLU A 196 -26.99 4.31 1.38
CA GLU A 196 -27.76 3.14 1.81
C GLU A 196 -26.85 1.97 2.17
N THR A 197 -25.73 1.82 1.47
CA THR A 197 -24.78 0.72 1.71
C THR A 197 -24.01 0.94 3.00
N VAL A 198 -23.53 2.17 3.22
CA VAL A 198 -22.83 2.55 4.46
C VAL A 198 -23.77 2.49 5.67
N ASP A 199 -24.98 3.02 5.55
CA ASP A 199 -26.01 2.99 6.61
C ASP A 199 -26.36 1.55 7.00
N ALA A 200 -26.61 0.68 6.01
CA ALA A 200 -26.92 -0.73 6.27
C ALA A 200 -25.75 -1.46 6.97
N MET A 201 -24.51 -1.20 6.58
CA MET A 201 -23.32 -1.79 7.21
C MET A 201 -23.17 -1.33 8.67
N VAL A 202 -23.27 -0.01 8.90
CA VAL A 202 -23.23 0.57 10.25
C VAL A 202 -24.35 0.00 11.12
N GLY A 203 -25.57 -0.10 10.59
CA GLY A 203 -26.72 -0.67 11.28
C GLY A 203 -26.51 -2.13 11.69
N ARG A 204 -25.99 -2.98 10.79
CA ARG A 204 -25.71 -4.40 11.10
C ARG A 204 -24.67 -4.55 12.22
N ILE A 205 -23.59 -3.78 12.17
CA ILE A 205 -22.52 -3.84 13.18
C ILE A 205 -23.01 -3.30 14.51
N ALA A 206 -23.71 -2.16 14.51
CA ALA A 206 -24.23 -1.59 15.74
C ALA A 206 -25.29 -2.51 16.40
N ALA A 207 -26.08 -3.24 15.62
CA ALA A 207 -27.04 -4.21 16.14
C ALA A 207 -26.38 -5.48 16.71
N GLY A 208 -25.24 -5.92 16.15
CA GLY A 208 -24.55 -7.13 16.59
C GLY A 208 -23.51 -6.91 17.68
N GLN A 209 -22.62 -5.94 17.48
CA GLN A 209 -21.48 -5.66 18.37
C GLN A 209 -21.02 -4.20 18.23
N GLU A 210 -21.59 -3.30 19.03
CA GLU A 210 -21.27 -1.86 19.00
C GLU A 210 -19.76 -1.58 19.18
N ALA A 211 -19.05 -2.41 19.95
CA ALA A 211 -17.61 -2.29 20.17
C ALA A 211 -16.76 -2.51 18.90
N ALA A 212 -17.31 -3.15 17.86
CA ALA A 212 -16.62 -3.35 16.58
C ALA A 212 -16.70 -2.11 15.67
N LEU A 213 -17.60 -1.16 15.97
CA LEU A 213 -17.85 0.00 15.11
C LEU A 213 -16.62 0.89 14.90
N PRO A 214 -15.82 1.24 15.93
CA PRO A 214 -14.59 2.02 15.73
C PRO A 214 -13.57 1.33 14.80
N MET A 215 -13.44 0.00 14.88
CA MET A 215 -12.56 -0.75 13.98
C MET A 215 -13.11 -0.80 12.55
N MET A 216 -14.42 -1.00 12.38
CA MET A 216 -15.03 -0.92 11.05
C MET A 216 -14.82 0.46 10.43
N LEU A 217 -15.10 1.53 11.18
CA LEU A 217 -14.89 2.88 10.66
C LEU A 217 -13.41 3.15 10.37
N THR A 218 -12.48 2.59 11.15
CA THR A 218 -11.05 2.68 10.83
C THR A 218 -10.72 2.00 9.49
N LEU A 219 -11.30 0.82 9.21
CA LEU A 219 -11.15 0.14 7.92
C LEU A 219 -11.74 0.95 6.77
N LEU A 220 -12.99 1.40 6.93
CA LEU A 220 -13.68 2.19 5.92
C LEU A 220 -12.92 3.48 5.61
N LEU A 221 -12.51 4.24 6.62
CA LEU A 221 -11.77 5.49 6.41
C LEU A 221 -10.37 5.28 5.83
N ALA A 222 -9.72 4.15 6.13
CA ALA A 222 -8.41 3.81 5.58
C ALA A 222 -8.46 3.38 4.11
N ARG A 223 -9.60 2.87 3.62
CA ARG A 223 -9.76 2.31 2.27
C ARG A 223 -10.63 3.17 1.37
N VAL A 224 -11.66 3.79 1.93
CA VAL A 224 -12.67 4.62 1.29
C VAL A 224 -12.87 5.90 2.10
N PRO A 225 -11.90 6.84 2.11
CA PRO A 225 -12.00 8.07 2.90
C PRO A 225 -13.30 8.83 2.63
N GLN A 226 -13.80 8.83 1.39
CA GLN A 226 -15.07 9.44 0.95
C GLN A 226 -16.27 9.02 1.82
N ALA A 227 -16.19 7.92 2.55
CA ALA A 227 -17.19 7.53 3.53
C ALA A 227 -17.45 8.58 4.63
N VAL A 228 -16.50 9.49 4.95
CA VAL A 228 -16.74 10.53 5.97
C VAL A 228 -17.97 11.39 5.66
N THR A 229 -18.13 11.84 4.42
CA THR A 229 -19.25 12.71 4.03
C THR A 229 -20.56 11.96 4.15
N VAL A 230 -20.57 10.69 3.74
CA VAL A 230 -21.73 9.81 3.85
C VAL A 230 -22.10 9.53 5.31
N LEU A 231 -21.11 9.38 6.19
CA LEU A 231 -21.32 9.20 7.62
C LEU A 231 -21.91 10.46 8.28
N ASP A 232 -21.61 11.66 7.76
CA ASP A 232 -22.22 12.92 8.22
C ASP A 232 -23.69 13.06 7.80
N ASP A 233 -24.06 12.47 6.66
CA ASP A 233 -25.42 12.48 6.11
C ASP A 233 -26.34 11.39 6.68
N LEU A 234 -25.81 10.50 7.53
CA LEU A 234 -26.62 9.49 8.20
C LEU A 234 -27.75 10.13 9.00
N LYS A 235 -28.97 9.62 8.80
CA LYS A 235 -30.16 10.15 9.45
C LYS A 235 -29.99 10.14 10.97
N PRO A 236 -30.48 11.18 11.68
CA PRO A 236 -30.48 11.18 13.13
C PRO A 236 -31.28 9.98 13.64
N GLY A 237 -30.62 9.16 14.46
CA GLY A 237 -31.16 7.90 14.97
C GLY A 237 -30.36 7.40 16.17
N ARG A 238 -30.76 6.23 16.70
CA ARG A 238 -30.21 5.63 17.93
C ARG A 238 -28.68 5.50 17.92
N HIS A 239 -28.08 5.32 16.75
CA HIS A 239 -26.64 5.07 16.60
C HIS A 239 -25.81 6.32 16.26
N LEU A 240 -26.43 7.50 16.05
CA LEU A 240 -25.68 8.67 15.57
C LEU A 240 -24.55 9.10 16.52
N THR A 241 -24.80 9.12 17.83
CA THR A 241 -23.77 9.44 18.83
C THR A 241 -22.65 8.40 18.85
N LEU A 242 -22.99 7.12 18.72
CA LEU A 242 -22.02 6.02 18.65
C LEU A 242 -21.15 6.14 17.39
N VAL A 243 -21.75 6.38 16.23
CA VAL A 243 -21.05 6.57 14.95
C VAL A 243 -20.09 7.76 15.02
N ARG A 244 -20.53 8.90 15.58
CA ARG A 244 -19.66 10.08 15.74
C ARG A 244 -18.47 9.80 16.65
N SER A 245 -18.70 9.14 17.79
CA SER A 245 -17.63 8.74 18.71
C SER A 245 -16.65 7.77 18.02
N ALA A 246 -17.16 6.72 17.40
CA ALA A 246 -16.39 5.72 16.68
C ALA A 246 -15.58 6.33 15.52
N ARG A 247 -16.17 7.28 14.78
CA ARG A 247 -15.49 8.03 13.72
C ARG A 247 -14.33 8.86 14.26
N SER A 248 -14.55 9.56 15.37
CA SER A 248 -13.51 10.35 16.02
C SER A 248 -12.33 9.47 16.47
N GLN A 249 -12.61 8.31 17.06
CA GLN A 249 -11.58 7.33 17.44
C GLN A 249 -10.82 6.79 16.21
N ALA A 250 -11.54 6.41 15.15
CA ALA A 250 -10.95 5.94 13.91
C ALA A 250 -10.03 6.99 13.27
N ALA A 251 -10.50 8.24 13.18
CA ALA A 251 -9.72 9.36 12.68
C ALA A 251 -8.45 9.59 13.50
N ALA A 252 -8.56 9.57 14.83
CA ALA A 252 -7.43 9.76 15.72
C ALA A 252 -6.37 8.66 15.55
N VAL A 253 -6.76 7.40 15.37
CA VAL A 253 -5.83 6.30 15.08
C VAL A 253 -5.14 6.48 13.74
N LEU A 254 -5.90 6.79 12.68
CA LEU A 254 -5.33 6.97 11.35
C LEU A 254 -4.37 8.18 11.27
N LEU A 255 -4.73 9.29 11.91
CA LEU A 255 -3.85 10.46 12.02
C LEU A 255 -2.56 10.13 12.80
N ARG A 256 -2.65 9.45 13.95
CA ARG A 256 -1.46 8.98 14.67
C ARG A 256 -0.59 8.03 13.84
N ARG A 257 -1.21 7.18 13.02
CA ARG A 257 -0.48 6.25 12.14
C ARG A 257 0.26 6.98 11.03
N LEU A 258 -0.35 8.00 10.44
CA LEU A 258 0.30 8.86 9.44
C LEU A 258 1.41 9.72 10.07
N ASP A 259 1.21 10.16 11.31
CA ASP A 259 2.14 11.05 12.01
C ASP A 259 3.42 10.37 12.48
N ARG A 260 3.40 9.07 12.78
CA ARG A 260 4.63 8.32 13.10
C ARG A 260 5.68 8.51 11.99
N ASP A 261 6.95 8.64 12.36
CA ASP A 261 8.06 9.09 11.48
C ASP A 261 8.27 8.27 10.20
N ILE A 262 7.73 7.06 10.14
CA ILE A 262 7.85 6.18 8.98
C ILE A 262 6.57 6.24 8.10
N GLY A 263 5.46 6.83 8.57
CA GLY A 263 4.10 6.63 8.03
C GLY A 263 3.85 7.11 6.60
N ILE A 264 3.95 8.42 6.34
CA ILE A 264 3.61 9.01 5.02
C ILE A 264 4.74 8.76 4.02
N GLU A 265 5.97 9.03 4.45
CA GLU A 265 7.16 8.96 3.61
C GLU A 265 7.38 7.53 3.11
N GLU A 266 7.19 6.50 3.94
CA GLU A 266 7.27 5.08 3.51
C GLU A 266 6.12 4.71 2.56
N GLN A 267 4.91 5.18 2.82
CA GLN A 267 3.75 4.87 1.97
C GLN A 267 3.87 5.47 0.57
N ILE A 268 4.47 6.65 0.43
CA ILE A 268 4.69 7.29 -0.88
C ILE A 268 5.97 6.80 -1.54
N SER A 269 7.00 6.47 -0.76
CA SER A 269 8.27 5.96 -1.29
C SER A 269 8.24 4.49 -1.70
N SER A 270 7.19 3.75 -1.34
CA SER A 270 7.04 2.32 -1.66
C SER A 270 6.24 2.07 -2.93
N GLY A 271 6.62 1.00 -3.64
CA GLY A 271 5.87 0.48 -4.77
C GLY A 271 5.98 1.30 -6.05
N SER A 272 5.01 1.07 -6.94
CA SER A 272 4.96 1.74 -8.24
C SER A 272 4.50 3.19 -8.11
N LEU A 273 4.86 4.03 -9.07
CA LEU A 273 4.37 5.42 -9.12
C LEU A 273 2.84 5.52 -9.18
N ALA A 274 2.16 4.54 -9.80
CA ALA A 274 0.71 4.48 -9.83
C ALA A 274 0.11 4.20 -8.44
N GLU A 275 0.74 3.30 -7.67
CA GLU A 275 0.37 3.03 -6.26
C GLU A 275 0.63 4.23 -5.36
N ALA A 276 1.77 4.90 -5.53
CA ALA A 276 2.09 6.14 -4.81
C ALA A 276 1.04 7.22 -5.09
N ALA A 277 0.66 7.41 -6.36
CA ALA A 277 -0.39 8.36 -6.75
C ALA A 277 -1.76 8.03 -6.13
N ALA A 278 -2.16 6.75 -6.15
CA ALA A 278 -3.40 6.29 -5.52
C ALA A 278 -3.39 6.51 -4.01
N THR A 279 -2.26 6.21 -3.35
CA THR A 279 -2.07 6.44 -1.92
C THR A 279 -2.08 7.93 -1.57
N THR A 280 -1.45 8.79 -2.37
CA THR A 280 -1.52 10.25 -2.22
C THR A 280 -2.96 10.76 -2.29
N ARG A 281 -3.74 10.35 -3.30
CA ARG A 281 -5.16 10.75 -3.41
C ARG A 281 -5.99 10.32 -2.21
N ARG A 282 -5.75 9.10 -1.71
CA ARG A 282 -6.45 8.56 -0.56
C ARG A 282 -6.13 9.35 0.71
N ILE A 283 -4.84 9.58 1.00
CA ILE A 283 -4.42 10.37 2.16
C ILE A 283 -4.91 11.82 2.02
N SER A 284 -4.79 12.45 0.84
CA SER A 284 -5.27 13.83 0.63
C SER A 284 -6.77 13.94 0.89
N THR A 285 -7.57 12.99 0.38
CA THR A 285 -9.02 12.99 0.57
C THR A 285 -9.38 12.83 2.04
N PHE A 286 -8.71 11.91 2.74
CA PHE A 286 -8.85 11.75 4.19
C PHE A 286 -8.54 13.06 4.92
N LEU A 287 -7.37 13.67 4.68
CA LEU A 287 -6.97 14.93 5.34
C LEU A 287 -7.90 16.12 5.02
N ASN A 288 -8.48 16.16 3.82
CA ASN A 288 -9.43 17.20 3.43
C ASN A 288 -10.72 17.15 4.26
N GLN A 289 -11.24 15.95 4.50
CA GLN A 289 -12.48 15.78 5.26
C GLN A 289 -12.37 16.23 6.71
N PHE A 290 -11.20 16.10 7.35
CA PHE A 290 -10.99 16.56 8.72
C PHE A 290 -10.66 18.05 8.83
N SER A 291 -10.28 18.69 7.73
CA SER A 291 -10.08 20.15 7.71
C SER A 291 -11.41 20.91 7.75
N ASP A 292 -12.44 20.34 7.12
CA ASP A 292 -13.74 20.98 6.93
C ASP A 292 -14.78 20.58 7.99
N ALA A 293 -14.52 19.50 8.74
CA ALA A 293 -15.41 19.01 9.79
C ALA A 293 -15.62 20.05 10.92
N ARG A 294 -16.80 20.04 11.54
CA ARG A 294 -17.14 20.90 12.70
C ARG A 294 -16.15 20.77 13.87
N ASP A 295 -15.54 19.59 14.01
CA ASP A 295 -14.51 19.29 15.02
C ASP A 295 -13.08 19.71 14.59
N GLY A 296 -12.94 20.31 13.40
CA GLY A 296 -11.66 20.55 12.72
C GLY A 296 -10.71 21.50 13.44
N LYS A 297 -11.13 22.24 14.47
CA LYS A 297 -10.23 23.13 15.22
C LYS A 297 -9.09 22.36 15.91
N ALA A 298 -9.38 21.22 16.53
CA ALA A 298 -8.36 20.41 17.22
C ALA A 298 -7.40 19.71 16.24
N TRP A 299 -7.88 19.43 15.02
CA TRP A 299 -7.15 18.67 14.02
C TRP A 299 -6.43 19.55 12.99
N ARG A 300 -6.75 20.84 12.91
CA ARG A 300 -6.24 21.73 11.87
C ARG A 300 -4.72 21.75 11.78
N GLU A 301 -4.04 21.94 12.90
CA GLU A 301 -2.58 22.00 12.94
C GLU A 301 -1.93 20.64 12.63
N PRO A 302 -2.31 19.52 13.28
CA PRO A 302 -1.83 18.19 12.88
C PRO A 302 -2.06 17.87 11.40
N VAL A 303 -3.25 18.14 10.88
CA VAL A 303 -3.60 17.89 9.47
C VAL A 303 -2.77 18.75 8.51
N GLN A 304 -2.51 20.02 8.84
CA GLN A 304 -1.60 20.86 8.06
C GLN A 304 -0.15 20.35 8.11
N GLY A 305 0.30 19.84 9.26
CA GLY A 305 1.59 19.15 9.38
C GLY A 305 1.69 17.95 8.44
N LEU A 306 0.70 17.07 8.47
CA LEU A 306 0.63 15.88 7.62
C LEU A 306 0.54 16.23 6.13
N ARG A 307 -0.22 17.26 5.74
CA ARG A 307 -0.28 17.74 4.35
C ARG A 307 1.08 18.21 3.83
N ARG A 308 1.83 18.97 4.64
CA ARG A 308 3.18 19.43 4.27
C ARG A 308 4.13 18.24 4.08
N ARG A 309 4.08 17.25 4.99
CA ARG A 309 4.85 16.01 4.86
C ARG A 309 4.48 15.20 3.62
N LEU A 310 3.19 15.06 3.33
CA LEU A 310 2.71 14.38 2.13
C LEU A 310 3.17 15.08 0.84
N ALA A 311 3.09 16.41 0.79
CA ALA A 311 3.57 17.19 -0.35
C ALA A 311 5.10 17.02 -0.54
N ALA A 312 5.87 17.06 0.55
CA ALA A 312 7.32 16.85 0.51
C ALA A 312 7.68 15.43 0.06
N ALA A 313 6.97 14.41 0.55
CA ALA A 313 7.16 13.01 0.16
C ALA A 313 6.85 12.80 -1.34
N CYS A 314 5.77 13.38 -1.85
CA CYS A 314 5.43 13.35 -3.27
C CYS A 314 6.52 14.02 -4.12
N GLN A 315 7.02 15.18 -3.67
CA GLN A 315 8.06 15.92 -4.38
C GLN A 315 9.38 15.14 -4.44
N ALA A 316 9.78 14.52 -3.33
CA ALA A 316 10.98 13.71 -3.25
C ALA A 316 10.87 12.46 -4.15
N ARG A 317 9.75 11.72 -4.05
CA ARG A 317 9.50 10.55 -4.90
C ARG A 317 9.50 10.93 -6.38
N PHE A 318 8.73 11.95 -6.76
CA PHE A 318 8.67 12.40 -8.14
C PHE A 318 10.04 12.81 -8.70
N ALA A 319 10.86 13.53 -7.92
CA ALA A 319 12.20 13.91 -8.36
C ALA A 319 13.09 12.68 -8.58
N ASP A 320 13.06 11.72 -7.64
CA ASP A 320 13.83 10.48 -7.73
C ASP A 320 13.46 9.65 -8.98
N ASP A 321 12.17 9.38 -9.23
CA ASP A 321 11.78 8.58 -10.40
C ASP A 321 11.93 9.35 -11.72
N LEU A 322 11.81 10.69 -11.73
CA LEU A 322 12.06 11.47 -12.94
C LEU A 322 13.54 11.37 -13.32
N GLU A 323 14.44 11.56 -12.36
CA GLU A 323 15.88 11.55 -12.59
C GLU A 323 16.40 10.13 -12.83
N HIS A 324 16.18 9.22 -11.87
CA HIS A 324 16.76 7.88 -11.89
C HIS A 324 15.88 6.84 -12.61
N GLY A 325 14.56 7.02 -12.59
CA GLY A 325 13.62 6.06 -13.19
C GLY A 325 13.32 6.32 -14.67
N LEU A 326 13.54 7.54 -15.15
CA LEU A 326 13.19 7.94 -16.52
C LEU A 326 14.36 8.57 -17.28
N LEU A 327 14.93 9.67 -16.78
CA LEU A 327 15.96 10.41 -17.52
C LEU A 327 17.28 9.65 -17.61
N ALA A 328 17.80 9.13 -16.49
CA ALA A 328 19.07 8.41 -16.48
C ALA A 328 19.05 7.17 -17.40
N PRO A 329 18.02 6.31 -17.41
CA PRO A 329 17.94 5.19 -18.35
C PRO A 329 17.83 5.62 -19.82
N VAL A 330 17.12 6.71 -20.13
CA VAL A 330 17.00 7.23 -21.50
C VAL A 330 18.33 7.81 -22.00
N LEU A 331 19.10 8.44 -21.11
CA LEU A 331 20.37 9.10 -21.44
C LEU A 331 21.59 8.16 -21.29
N ALA A 332 21.42 6.99 -20.69
CA ALA A 332 22.49 6.02 -20.54
C ALA A 332 22.97 5.53 -21.93
N PRO A 333 24.28 5.41 -22.16
CA PRO A 333 24.78 4.82 -23.39
C PRO A 333 24.25 3.38 -23.53
N LEU A 334 23.50 3.07 -24.59
CA LEU A 334 22.91 1.73 -24.81
C LEU A 334 23.97 0.66 -25.18
N ALA A 335 25.20 0.76 -24.67
CA ALA A 335 26.31 -0.14 -24.94
C ALA A 335 26.08 -1.58 -24.41
N GLN A 336 25.00 -1.83 -23.66
CA GLN A 336 24.66 -3.14 -23.10
C GLN A 336 23.28 -3.68 -23.52
N ILE A 337 22.49 -2.92 -24.28
CA ILE A 337 21.24 -3.43 -24.86
C ILE A 337 21.58 -4.02 -26.23
N GLY A 338 22.04 -5.26 -26.21
CA GLY A 338 22.13 -6.06 -27.42
C GLY A 338 20.72 -6.30 -27.95
N GLU A 339 20.52 -5.98 -29.24
CA GLU A 339 19.33 -6.24 -30.06
C GLU A 339 18.21 -5.18 -30.15
N PRO A 340 17.46 -5.17 -31.27
CA PRO A 340 16.45 -4.16 -31.58
C PRO A 340 15.26 -4.28 -30.62
N SER A 341 14.94 -3.18 -29.93
CA SER A 341 13.76 -3.01 -29.08
C SER A 341 13.64 -4.04 -27.96
N ASP A 342 14.39 -3.83 -26.87
CA ASP A 342 14.01 -4.37 -25.56
C ASP A 342 12.64 -3.77 -25.18
N THR A 343 11.58 -4.45 -25.62
CA THR A 343 10.20 -4.05 -25.44
C THR A 343 9.88 -3.91 -23.95
N ALA A 344 10.52 -4.72 -23.09
CA ALA A 344 10.32 -4.65 -21.65
C ALA A 344 10.92 -3.36 -21.06
N ALA A 345 12.13 -2.97 -21.48
CA ALA A 345 12.75 -1.71 -21.07
C ALA A 345 11.88 -0.51 -21.50
N MET A 346 11.40 -0.50 -22.74
CA MET A 346 10.52 0.58 -23.22
C MET A 346 9.19 0.62 -22.46
N MET A 347 8.55 -0.53 -22.23
CA MET A 347 7.34 -0.63 -21.40
C MET A 347 7.57 -0.09 -19.99
N SER A 348 8.74 -0.34 -19.40
CA SER A 348 9.12 0.22 -18.09
C SER A 348 9.23 1.74 -18.14
N LEU A 349 9.87 2.31 -19.16
CA LEU A 349 9.99 3.76 -19.32
C LEU A 349 8.62 4.43 -19.47
N GLU A 350 7.73 3.85 -20.28
CA GLU A 350 6.37 4.34 -20.43
C GLU A 350 5.57 4.24 -19.12
N ALA A 351 5.71 3.12 -18.39
CA ALA A 351 5.06 2.95 -17.10
C ALA A 351 5.53 4.00 -16.09
N THR A 352 6.83 4.32 -16.06
CA THR A 352 7.38 5.41 -15.24
C THR A 352 6.81 6.77 -15.68
N ALA A 353 6.81 7.08 -16.98
CA ALA A 353 6.29 8.35 -17.50
C ALA A 353 4.80 8.55 -17.18
N ARG A 354 3.97 7.51 -17.38
CA ARG A 354 2.55 7.51 -17.00
C ARG A 354 2.37 7.64 -15.49
N GLY A 355 3.18 6.91 -14.72
CA GLY A 355 3.19 6.98 -13.26
C GLY A 355 3.52 8.38 -12.74
N LEU A 356 4.49 9.07 -13.33
CA LEU A 356 4.86 10.44 -12.96
C LEU A 356 3.69 11.41 -13.20
N ARG A 357 2.94 11.24 -14.30
CA ARG A 357 1.72 12.00 -14.58
C ARG A 357 0.63 11.75 -13.53
N LEU A 358 0.38 10.49 -13.18
CA LEU A 358 -0.59 10.14 -12.15
C LEU A 358 -0.21 10.73 -10.78
N LEU A 359 1.08 10.70 -10.42
CA LEU A 359 1.58 11.26 -9.17
C LEU A 359 1.49 12.80 -9.18
N GLU A 360 1.76 13.43 -10.32
CA GLU A 360 1.61 14.88 -10.51
C GLU A 360 0.16 15.34 -10.28
N ASP A 361 -0.81 14.67 -10.91
CA ASP A 361 -2.24 14.91 -10.70
C ASP A 361 -2.62 14.76 -9.22
N ALA A 362 -2.14 13.70 -8.57
CA ALA A 362 -2.40 13.45 -7.15
C ALA A 362 -1.74 14.50 -6.24
N ALA A 363 -0.51 14.92 -6.55
CA ALA A 363 0.26 15.85 -5.73
C ALA A 363 -0.27 17.29 -5.81
N ARG A 364 -0.95 17.66 -6.90
CA ARG A 364 -1.66 18.96 -6.98
C ARG A 364 -2.73 19.11 -5.91
N SER A 365 -3.43 18.04 -5.54
CA SER A 365 -4.50 18.10 -4.52
C SER A 365 -3.98 18.39 -3.10
N VAL A 366 -2.68 18.16 -2.84
CA VAL A 366 -2.03 18.42 -1.56
C VAL A 366 -1.24 19.73 -1.55
N GLY A 367 -1.34 20.53 -2.62
CA GLY A 367 -0.70 21.85 -2.74
C GLY A 367 0.73 21.81 -3.30
N GLY A 368 1.16 20.70 -3.90
CA GLY A 368 2.44 20.65 -4.58
C GLY A 368 2.42 21.39 -5.93
N SER A 369 3.55 21.99 -6.32
CA SER A 369 3.69 22.79 -7.54
C SER A 369 5.00 22.49 -8.29
N GLY A 370 5.11 22.94 -9.54
CA GLY A 370 6.33 22.81 -10.35
C GLY A 370 6.57 21.45 -11.01
N TYR A 371 5.72 20.45 -10.75
CA TYR A 371 5.79 19.14 -11.39
C TYR A 371 5.63 19.22 -12.92
N GLU A 372 4.61 19.94 -13.40
CA GLU A 372 4.35 20.11 -14.83
C GLU A 372 5.55 20.72 -15.57
N THR A 373 6.18 21.75 -14.99
CA THR A 373 7.39 22.37 -15.55
C THR A 373 8.53 21.36 -15.66
N ARG A 374 8.72 20.49 -14.66
CA ARG A 374 9.74 19.42 -14.70
C ARG A 374 9.43 18.36 -15.75
N LEU A 375 8.16 17.97 -15.93
CA LEU A 375 7.77 17.03 -16.99
C LEU A 375 8.04 17.61 -18.38
N ARG A 376 7.70 18.89 -18.60
CA ARG A 376 8.00 19.59 -19.86
C ARG A 376 9.51 19.68 -20.12
N GLN A 377 10.30 20.01 -19.09
CA GLN A 377 11.75 20.05 -19.20
C GLN A 377 12.33 18.67 -19.54
N ALA A 378 11.84 17.60 -18.90
CA ALA A 378 12.24 16.24 -19.21
C ALA A 378 11.86 15.84 -20.64
N ALA A 379 10.68 16.22 -21.12
CA ALA A 379 10.27 16.00 -22.51
C ALA A 379 11.23 16.69 -23.50
N VAL A 380 11.66 17.93 -23.22
CA VAL A 380 12.68 18.63 -24.03
C VAL A 380 14.02 17.88 -24.00
N THR A 381 14.46 17.43 -22.82
CA THR A 381 15.71 16.66 -22.68
C THR A 381 15.67 15.35 -23.48
N ILE A 382 14.58 14.60 -23.42
CA ILE A 382 14.37 13.37 -24.22
C ILE A 382 14.30 13.71 -25.72
N GLY A 383 13.69 14.85 -26.07
CA GLY A 383 13.66 15.40 -27.42
C GLY A 383 15.04 15.81 -27.97
N ALA A 384 16.01 16.14 -27.12
CA ALA A 384 17.34 16.58 -27.53
C ALA A 384 18.41 15.48 -27.56
N ALA A 385 18.12 14.30 -26.99
CA ALA A 385 19.10 13.24 -26.72
C ALA A 385 19.92 12.75 -27.94
N ASN A 386 19.52 13.04 -29.18
CA ASN A 386 20.22 12.61 -30.40
C ASN A 386 21.02 13.71 -31.12
N ILE A 387 20.86 14.99 -30.76
CA ILE A 387 21.48 16.11 -31.52
C ILE A 387 22.99 16.19 -31.27
N GLY A 388 23.49 15.66 -30.15
CA GLY A 388 24.92 15.71 -29.80
C GLY A 388 25.82 14.73 -30.57
N ALA A 389 25.28 13.61 -31.07
CA ALA A 389 26.09 12.53 -31.65
C ALA A 389 26.38 12.70 -33.16
N ALA A 390 25.59 13.51 -33.87
CA ALA A 390 25.74 13.70 -35.33
C ALA A 390 26.91 14.62 -35.73
N ASN A 391 27.43 15.43 -34.81
CA ASN A 391 28.46 16.44 -35.10
C ASN A 391 29.91 15.96 -34.89
N ILE A 392 30.12 14.71 -34.45
CA ILE A 392 31.45 14.13 -34.32
C ILE A 392 31.50 12.97 -35.32
N GLY A 393 32.21 13.16 -36.44
CA GLY A 393 32.33 12.20 -37.55
C GLY A 393 33.03 10.87 -37.23
N SER A 394 32.84 10.33 -36.02
CA SER A 394 33.29 9.02 -35.60
C SER A 394 32.13 8.04 -35.69
N SER A 395 32.25 7.06 -36.59
CA SER A 395 31.31 5.98 -36.90
C SER A 395 31.05 4.99 -35.74
N THR A 396 31.37 5.35 -34.51
CA THR A 396 30.92 4.65 -33.29
C THR A 396 29.56 5.22 -32.90
N LEU A 397 28.54 4.92 -33.73
CA LEU A 397 27.16 5.36 -33.57
C LEU A 397 26.63 4.92 -32.20
N GLY A 398 26.57 5.91 -31.30
CA GLY A 398 25.98 5.80 -29.98
C GLY A 398 24.52 5.38 -30.11
N ASN A 399 24.29 4.16 -29.67
CA ASN A 399 23.03 3.47 -29.62
C ASN A 399 22.09 4.32 -28.72
N THR A 400 21.14 5.03 -29.34
CA THR A 400 20.17 5.95 -28.69
C THR A 400 18.75 5.47 -28.94
N LEU A 401 17.80 5.89 -28.09
CA LEU A 401 16.39 5.50 -28.20
C LEU A 401 15.83 5.91 -29.59
N PRO A 402 15.09 5.02 -30.30
CA PRO A 402 14.48 5.35 -31.59
C PRO A 402 13.57 6.59 -31.51
N LEU A 403 13.49 7.37 -32.60
CA LEU A 403 12.69 8.60 -32.65
C LEU A 403 11.21 8.35 -32.27
N GLY A 404 10.63 7.23 -32.72
CA GLY A 404 9.25 6.87 -32.39
C GLY A 404 9.03 6.63 -30.89
N ASP A 405 9.98 5.96 -30.23
CA ASP A 405 9.91 5.73 -28.78
C ASP A 405 10.10 7.04 -28.00
N ARG A 406 10.98 7.93 -28.47
CA ARG A 406 11.16 9.28 -27.89
C ARG A 406 9.90 10.11 -28.02
N ALA A 407 9.27 10.13 -29.20
CA ALA A 407 8.03 10.85 -29.45
C ALA A 407 6.91 10.32 -28.53
N ARG A 408 6.81 9.01 -28.33
CA ARG A 408 5.83 8.41 -27.40
C ARG A 408 6.04 8.82 -25.94
N LEU A 409 7.29 8.87 -25.47
CA LEU A 409 7.56 9.38 -24.11
C LEU A 409 7.23 10.88 -24.00
N VAL A 410 7.57 11.68 -25.00
CA VAL A 410 7.22 13.10 -25.05
C VAL A 410 5.71 13.30 -25.05
N GLU A 411 4.95 12.47 -25.77
CA GLU A 411 3.49 12.50 -25.77
C GLU A 411 2.92 12.30 -24.37
N ILE A 412 3.39 11.29 -23.64
CA ILE A 412 2.97 11.02 -22.26
C ILE A 412 3.33 12.20 -21.32
N LEU A 413 4.54 12.74 -21.45
CA LEU A 413 5.05 13.77 -20.54
C LEU A 413 4.55 15.18 -20.83
N ALA A 414 4.25 15.52 -22.08
CA ALA A 414 4.00 16.91 -22.51
C ALA A 414 2.79 17.07 -23.46
N GLY A 415 2.19 15.97 -23.92
CA GLY A 415 1.04 15.98 -24.82
C GLY A 415 1.39 15.73 -26.29
N PRO A 416 0.39 15.47 -27.14
CA PRO A 416 0.59 15.08 -28.54
C PRO A 416 1.23 16.17 -29.39
N GLU A 417 0.97 17.45 -29.13
CA GLU A 417 1.55 18.56 -29.88
C GLU A 417 3.09 18.62 -29.71
N ALA A 418 3.58 18.37 -28.50
CA ALA A 418 5.01 18.32 -28.23
C ALA A 418 5.69 17.12 -28.92
N ALA A 419 4.99 15.99 -29.04
CA ALA A 419 5.47 14.81 -29.73
C ALA A 419 5.51 15.02 -31.25
N LEU A 420 4.48 15.65 -31.83
CA LEU A 420 4.44 16.00 -33.25
C LEU A 420 5.57 16.97 -33.64
N ALA A 421 5.82 17.99 -32.82
CA ALA A 421 6.93 18.91 -33.03
C ALA A 421 8.31 18.23 -33.04
N LEU A 422 8.43 17.04 -32.45
CA LEU A 422 9.65 16.23 -32.49
C LEU A 422 9.79 15.42 -33.79
N LEU A 423 8.67 14.99 -34.37
CA LEU A 423 8.63 14.20 -35.61
C LEU A 423 8.79 15.07 -36.85
N ASP A 424 8.21 16.27 -36.82
CA ASP A 424 8.24 17.26 -37.90
C ASP A 424 8.99 18.53 -37.43
N PRO A 425 10.33 18.50 -37.34
CA PRO A 425 11.09 19.68 -36.98
C PRO A 425 10.91 20.78 -38.06
N PRO A 426 10.78 22.06 -37.66
CA PRO A 426 10.50 23.18 -38.55
C PRO A 426 11.62 23.48 -39.56
#